data_AF-A0A450XBH8-F1
#
_entry.id   AF-A0A450XBH8-F1
#
_cell.length_a   1.000
_cell.length_b   1.000
_cell.length_c   1.000
_cell.angle_alpha   90.00
_cell.angle_beta   90.00
_cell.angle_gamma   90.00
#
_symmetry.space_group_name_H-M   'P 1'
#
loop_
_entity.id
_entity.type
_entity.pdbx_description
1 polymer ?
#
loop_
_entity_poly.entity_id
_entity_poly.type
_entity_poly.pdbx_seq_one_letter_code
_entity_poly.pdbx_strand_id
1 'polypeptide(L)'
;MKKHFQGRSQKLWELIKRISIIFIIIVALIDIHLFVQDARSTLDIVKLESLSHYLKLIDSDYRIRAHETTFANEEVTKAEDILKQEYLNAGKSTRDFYYSENAKDFREVSHHYEMLGLLLRFEYLDFETIFEIVPFPDKFWSDTTKIRRDIKENWAGIRQPLPGFLANFQWLCSEYKEARKTKGNLMASSTLKCE
;
A
#
# COMPACT_ATOMS: atom_id res chain seq x y z
N MET A 1 40.81 65.57 -38.22
CA MET A 1 39.35 65.32 -38.08
C MET A 1 39.09 63.96 -37.42
N LYS A 2 39.38 63.82 -36.12
CA LYS A 2 39.27 62.54 -35.38
C LYS A 2 38.07 62.47 -34.40
N LYS A 3 37.11 63.40 -34.50
CA LYS A 3 35.99 63.53 -33.55
C LYS A 3 34.64 62.99 -34.04
N HIS A 4 34.49 62.55 -35.29
CA HIS A 4 33.19 62.12 -35.83
C HIS A 4 32.92 60.60 -35.80
N PHE A 5 33.91 59.76 -35.49
CA PHE A 5 33.75 58.29 -35.51
C PHE A 5 33.45 57.68 -34.12
N GLN A 6 33.67 58.44 -33.04
CA GLN A 6 33.56 57.94 -31.66
C GLN A 6 32.12 57.91 -31.09
N GLY A 7 31.20 58.72 -31.64
CA GLY A 7 29.81 58.79 -31.16
C GLY A 7 28.86 57.73 -31.73
N ARG A 8 29.23 57.10 -32.85
CA ARG A 8 28.38 56.09 -33.53
C ARG A 8 28.55 54.69 -32.93
N SER A 9 29.76 54.36 -32.48
CA SER A 9 30.05 53.07 -31.82
C SER A 9 29.46 53.00 -30.41
N GLN A 10 29.50 54.07 -29.62
CA GLN A 10 28.91 54.08 -28.27
C GLN A 10 27.38 53.89 -28.28
N LYS A 11 26.67 54.48 -29.25
CA LYS A 11 25.22 54.27 -29.43
C LYS A 11 24.87 52.84 -29.85
N LEU A 12 25.74 52.18 -30.62
CA LEU A 12 25.56 50.78 -31.02
C LEU A 12 25.73 49.81 -29.84
N TRP A 13 26.73 50.07 -28.98
CA TRP A 13 26.99 49.25 -27.78
C TRP A 13 25.85 49.32 -26.75
N GLU A 14 25.22 50.49 -26.59
CA GLU A 14 24.02 50.66 -25.74
C GLU A 14 22.80 49.90 -26.26
N LEU A 15 22.58 49.87 -27.58
CA LEU A 15 21.47 49.12 -28.19
C LEU A 15 21.69 47.61 -28.09
N ILE A 16 22.92 47.12 -28.29
CA ILE A 16 23.24 45.69 -28.15
C ILE A 16 23.06 45.22 -26.71
N LYS A 17 23.45 46.03 -25.71
CA LYS A 17 23.22 45.70 -24.29
C LYS A 17 21.74 45.59 -23.94
N ARG A 18 20.89 46.50 -24.46
CA ARG A 18 19.44 46.47 -24.22
C ARG A 18 18.77 45.25 -24.87
N ILE A 19 19.20 44.85 -26.06
CA ILE A 19 18.67 43.65 -26.75
C ILE A 19 19.12 42.36 -26.03
N SER A 20 20.35 42.32 -25.52
CA SER A 20 20.88 41.15 -24.81
C SER A 20 20.13 40.87 -23.50
N ILE A 21 19.69 41.91 -22.78
CA ILE A 21 18.88 41.75 -21.56
C ILE A 21 17.50 41.17 -21.90
N ILE A 22 16.86 41.65 -22.97
CA ILE A 22 15.56 41.15 -23.41
C ILE A 22 15.65 39.68 -23.83
N PHE A 23 16.72 39.29 -24.52
CA PHE A 23 16.93 37.90 -24.93
C PHE A 23 17.09 36.95 -23.74
N ILE A 24 17.86 37.35 -22.70
CA ILE A 24 18.04 36.53 -21.48
C ILE A 24 16.71 36.35 -20.74
N ILE A 25 15.87 37.39 -20.67
CA ILE A 25 14.55 37.31 -20.05
C ILE A 25 13.65 36.34 -20.81
N ILE A 26 13.66 36.38 -22.14
CA ILE A 26 12.85 35.48 -22.98
C ILE A 26 13.31 34.02 -22.83
N VAL A 27 14.62 33.76 -22.85
CA VAL A 27 15.16 32.40 -22.65
C VAL A 27 14.82 31.89 -21.24
N ALA A 28 14.98 32.70 -20.20
CA ALA A 28 14.59 32.33 -18.84
C ALA A 28 13.08 32.04 -18.72
N LEU A 29 12.22 32.79 -19.41
CA LEU A 29 10.78 32.52 -19.44
C LEU A 29 10.44 31.21 -20.17
N ILE A 30 11.17 30.87 -21.23
CA ILE A 30 11.02 29.60 -21.95
C ILE A 30 11.50 28.44 -21.06
N ASP A 31 12.65 28.57 -20.42
CA ASP A 31 13.19 27.54 -19.51
C ASP A 31 12.27 27.30 -18.32
N ILE A 32 11.69 28.35 -17.74
CA ILE A 32 10.68 28.24 -16.68
C ILE A 32 9.42 27.56 -17.23
N HIS A 33 8.98 27.87 -18.45
CA HIS A 33 7.81 27.24 -19.03
C HIS A 33 8.02 25.74 -19.30
N LEU A 34 9.19 25.36 -19.82
CA LEU A 34 9.58 23.98 -20.04
C LEU A 34 9.74 23.23 -18.70
N PHE A 35 10.36 23.86 -17.70
CA PHE A 35 10.48 23.30 -16.35
C PHE A 35 9.10 23.10 -15.68
N VAL A 36 8.17 24.04 -15.86
CA VAL A 36 6.79 23.91 -15.35
C VAL A 36 6.03 22.81 -16.08
N GLN A 37 6.24 22.62 -17.38
CA GLN A 37 5.64 21.50 -18.13
C GLN A 37 6.23 20.16 -17.71
N ASP A 38 7.55 20.05 -17.55
CA ASP A 38 8.23 18.84 -17.08
C ASP A 38 7.86 18.50 -15.63
N ALA A 39 7.72 19.50 -14.77
CA ALA A 39 7.25 19.31 -13.41
C ALA A 39 5.79 18.81 -13.37
N ARG A 40 4.92 19.33 -14.25
CA ARG A 40 3.53 18.87 -14.36
C ARG A 40 3.43 17.47 -14.95
N SER A 41 4.18 17.16 -16.00
CA SER A 41 4.19 15.81 -16.60
C SER A 41 4.77 14.78 -15.63
N THR A 42 5.81 15.13 -14.88
CA THR A 42 6.37 14.25 -13.83
C THR A 42 5.39 14.05 -12.68
N LEU A 43 4.69 15.11 -12.23
CA LEU A 43 3.65 15.01 -11.22
C LEU A 43 2.48 14.13 -11.68
N ASP A 44 2.06 14.27 -12.93
CA ASP A 44 0.98 13.49 -13.52
C ASP A 44 1.38 12.03 -13.72
N ILE A 45 2.63 11.75 -14.11
CA ILE A 45 3.19 10.39 -14.20
C ILE A 45 3.24 9.74 -12.81
N VAL A 46 3.75 10.44 -11.80
CA VAL A 46 3.79 9.93 -10.41
C VAL A 46 2.37 9.65 -9.88
N LYS A 47 1.41 10.53 -10.17
CA LYS A 47 0.00 10.32 -9.84
C LYS A 47 -0.60 9.12 -10.58
N LEU A 48 -0.32 8.97 -11.87
CA LEU A 48 -0.78 7.85 -12.69
C LEU A 48 -0.19 6.51 -12.24
N GLU A 49 1.09 6.49 -11.89
CA GLU A 49 1.76 5.31 -11.34
C GLU A 49 1.13 4.95 -9.99
N SER A 50 1.00 5.90 -9.07
CA SER A 50 0.35 5.64 -7.78
C SER A 50 -1.10 5.15 -7.95
N LEU A 51 -1.89 5.76 -8.84
CA LEU A 51 -3.25 5.33 -9.18
C LEU A 51 -3.29 3.90 -9.73
N SER A 52 -2.32 3.53 -10.58
CA SER A 52 -2.25 2.16 -11.11
C SER A 52 -1.98 1.13 -10.02
N HIS A 53 -1.24 1.49 -8.97
CA HIS A 53 -1.01 0.63 -7.81
C HIS A 53 -2.28 0.48 -6.97
N TYR A 54 -3.03 1.56 -6.74
CA TYR A 54 -4.33 1.52 -6.06
C TYR A 54 -5.36 0.68 -6.84
N LEU A 55 -5.44 0.82 -8.17
CA LEU A 55 -6.37 0.07 -8.99
C LEU A 55 -6.09 -1.44 -8.98
N LYS A 56 -4.81 -1.84 -9.04
CA LYS A 56 -4.42 -3.25 -8.91
C LYS A 56 -4.75 -3.80 -7.52
N LEU A 57 -4.60 -2.98 -6.48
CA LEU A 57 -4.96 -3.36 -5.12
C LEU A 57 -6.48 -3.58 -4.98
N ILE A 58 -7.30 -2.68 -5.54
CA ILE A 58 -8.76 -2.78 -5.53
C ILE A 58 -9.24 -4.02 -6.30
N ASP A 59 -8.66 -4.29 -7.48
CA ASP A 59 -8.98 -5.50 -8.25
C ASP A 59 -8.61 -6.78 -7.48
N SER A 60 -7.44 -6.77 -6.83
CA SER A 60 -7.04 -7.86 -5.95
C SER A 60 -8.01 -8.02 -4.76
N ASP A 61 -8.40 -6.94 -4.09
CA ASP A 61 -9.34 -6.98 -2.95
C ASP A 61 -10.67 -7.60 -3.37
N TYR A 62 -11.23 -7.17 -4.50
CA TYR A 62 -12.48 -7.72 -5.02
C TYR A 62 -12.41 -9.24 -5.23
N ARG A 63 -11.30 -9.73 -5.80
CA ARG A 63 -11.08 -11.17 -6.00
C ARG A 63 -10.91 -11.91 -4.67
N ILE A 64 -10.23 -11.29 -3.70
CA ILE A 64 -9.97 -11.88 -2.39
C ILE A 64 -11.25 -12.01 -1.56
N ARG A 65 -12.22 -11.12 -1.71
CA ARG A 65 -13.52 -11.22 -1.01
C ARG A 65 -14.30 -12.49 -1.32
N ALA A 66 -14.16 -13.05 -2.53
CA ALA A 66 -14.75 -14.35 -2.85
C ALA A 66 -14.13 -15.46 -1.99
N HIS A 67 -12.80 -15.50 -1.91
CA HIS A 67 -12.07 -16.44 -1.06
C HIS A 67 -12.36 -16.22 0.44
N GLU A 68 -12.49 -14.97 0.88
CA GLU A 68 -12.88 -14.63 2.25
C GLU A 68 -14.25 -15.24 2.57
N THR A 69 -15.23 -15.05 1.69
CA THR A 69 -16.60 -15.51 1.88
C THR A 69 -16.67 -17.03 1.89
N THR A 70 -16.06 -17.69 0.91
CA THR A 70 -16.02 -19.16 0.82
C THR A 70 -15.33 -19.74 2.05
N PHE A 71 -14.14 -19.27 2.38
CA PHE A 71 -13.40 -19.84 3.50
C PHE A 71 -14.16 -19.64 4.82
N ALA A 72 -14.53 -18.40 5.13
CA ALA A 72 -15.14 -18.06 6.41
C ALA A 72 -16.50 -18.71 6.63
N ASN A 73 -17.26 -19.04 5.58
CA ASN A 73 -18.60 -19.60 5.72
C ASN A 73 -18.63 -21.13 5.57
N GLU A 74 -17.71 -21.72 4.80
CA GLU A 74 -17.86 -23.10 4.35
C GLU A 74 -16.66 -23.97 4.73
N GLU A 75 -15.45 -23.40 4.85
CA GLU A 75 -14.23 -24.20 4.91
C GLU A 75 -13.45 -24.09 6.23
N VAL A 76 -13.67 -23.06 7.06
CA VAL A 76 -12.91 -22.87 8.32
C VAL A 76 -12.87 -24.14 9.17
N THR A 77 -14.02 -24.75 9.47
CA THR A 77 -14.09 -25.96 10.30
C THR A 77 -13.35 -27.13 9.67
N LYS A 78 -13.53 -27.33 8.35
CA LYS A 78 -12.84 -28.39 7.62
C LYS A 78 -11.32 -28.19 7.62
N ALA A 79 -10.87 -26.96 7.43
CA ALA A 79 -9.47 -26.59 7.47
C ALA A 79 -8.86 -26.77 8.86
N GLU A 80 -9.59 -26.40 9.93
CA GLU A 80 -9.21 -26.67 11.33
C GLU A 80 -9.05 -28.17 11.58
N ASP A 81 -10.01 -28.98 11.13
CA ASP A 81 -9.99 -30.42 11.33
C ASP A 81 -8.81 -31.08 10.58
N ILE A 82 -8.57 -30.70 9.32
CA ILE A 82 -7.44 -31.19 8.53
C ILE A 82 -6.11 -30.79 9.19
N LEU A 83 -5.94 -29.51 9.55
CA LEU A 83 -4.76 -29.01 10.24
C LEU A 83 -4.48 -29.83 11.51
N LYS A 84 -5.51 -30.09 12.29
CA LYS A 84 -5.39 -30.85 13.54
C LYS A 84 -5.07 -32.32 13.30
N GLN A 85 -5.86 -33.00 12.48
CA GLN A 85 -5.79 -34.46 12.34
C GLN A 85 -4.62 -34.91 11.47
N GLU A 86 -4.36 -34.21 10.36
CA GLU A 86 -3.39 -34.66 9.37
C GLU A 86 -1.99 -34.08 9.58
N TYR A 87 -1.88 -32.97 10.32
CA TYR A 87 -0.61 -32.29 10.55
C TYR A 87 -0.21 -32.28 12.02
N LEU A 88 -1.00 -31.66 12.91
CA LEU A 88 -0.60 -31.54 14.33
C LEU A 88 -0.52 -32.91 15.03
N ASN A 89 -1.55 -33.74 14.93
CA ASN A 89 -1.57 -35.06 15.54
C ASN A 89 -0.55 -36.02 14.91
N ALA A 90 -0.25 -35.83 13.63
CA ALA A 90 0.76 -36.60 12.90
C ALA A 90 2.19 -36.08 13.11
N GLY A 91 2.39 -35.01 13.88
CA GLY A 91 3.70 -34.41 14.12
C GLY A 91 4.33 -33.73 12.91
N LYS A 92 3.54 -33.39 11.88
CA LYS A 92 4.02 -32.73 10.66
C LYS A 92 4.10 -31.22 10.84
N SER A 93 4.85 -30.59 9.95
CA SER A 93 4.98 -29.13 9.85
C SER A 93 3.68 -28.49 9.36
N THR A 94 3.25 -27.42 10.02
CA THR A 94 2.05 -26.67 9.58
C THR A 94 2.33 -25.74 8.40
N ARG A 95 3.61 -25.49 8.07
CA ARG A 95 4.01 -24.89 6.79
C ARG A 95 3.50 -25.72 5.61
N ASP A 96 3.56 -27.04 5.70
CA ASP A 96 3.10 -27.91 4.61
C ASP A 96 1.58 -27.83 4.46
N PHE A 97 0.84 -27.70 5.57
CA PHE A 97 -0.59 -27.37 5.53
C PHE A 97 -0.83 -26.02 4.86
N TYR A 98 -0.10 -24.97 5.27
CA TYR A 98 -0.25 -23.62 4.72
C TYR A 98 -0.07 -23.56 3.21
N TYR A 99 0.84 -24.37 2.65
CA TYR A 99 1.07 -24.48 1.21
C TYR A 99 0.23 -25.55 0.49
N SER A 100 -0.62 -26.30 1.22
CA SER A 100 -1.53 -27.28 0.64
C SER A 100 -2.74 -26.62 -0.05
N GLU A 101 -3.48 -27.41 -0.82
CA GLU A 101 -4.76 -27.00 -1.41
C GLU A 101 -5.83 -26.76 -0.33
N ASN A 102 -5.78 -27.49 0.79
CA ASN A 102 -6.75 -27.35 1.88
C ASN A 102 -6.65 -26.00 2.61
N ALA A 103 -5.53 -25.30 2.47
CA ALA A 103 -5.32 -23.96 3.03
C ALA A 103 -5.29 -22.88 1.95
N LYS A 104 -5.69 -23.17 0.71
CA LYS A 104 -5.56 -22.23 -0.42
C LYS A 104 -6.28 -20.91 -0.13
N ASP A 105 -7.58 -20.94 0.17
CA ASP A 105 -8.34 -19.71 0.37
C ASP A 105 -7.89 -18.96 1.63
N PHE A 106 -7.57 -19.69 2.70
CA PHE A 106 -6.92 -19.11 3.89
C PHE A 106 -5.62 -18.40 3.55
N ARG A 107 -4.76 -19.03 2.74
CA ARG A 107 -3.46 -18.51 2.32
C ARG A 107 -3.62 -17.28 1.44
N GLU A 108 -4.51 -17.31 0.45
CA GLU A 108 -4.73 -16.18 -0.46
C GLU A 108 -5.20 -14.93 0.32
N VAL A 109 -6.20 -15.08 1.19
CA VAL A 109 -6.69 -13.97 2.02
C VAL A 109 -5.59 -13.49 2.98
N SER A 110 -4.95 -14.41 3.70
CA SER A 110 -3.90 -14.05 4.66
C SER A 110 -2.71 -13.36 4.00
N HIS A 111 -2.30 -13.83 2.82
CA HIS A 111 -1.19 -13.24 2.07
C HIS A 111 -1.55 -11.85 1.55
N HIS A 112 -2.75 -11.66 1.00
CA HIS A 112 -3.21 -10.36 0.53
C HIS A 112 -3.14 -9.29 1.62
N TYR A 113 -3.73 -9.56 2.79
CA TYR A 113 -3.73 -8.59 3.89
C TYR A 113 -2.39 -8.46 4.61
N GLU A 114 -1.55 -9.50 4.60
CA GLU A 114 -0.15 -9.38 5.07
C GLU A 114 0.65 -8.42 4.17
N MET A 115 0.50 -8.54 2.86
CA MET A 115 1.15 -7.64 1.90
C MET A 115 0.58 -6.22 1.97
N LEU A 116 -0.74 -6.07 2.14
CA LEU A 116 -1.36 -4.77 2.33
C LEU A 116 -0.84 -4.08 3.59
N GLY A 117 -0.79 -4.81 4.72
CA GLY A 117 -0.22 -4.30 5.96
C GLY A 117 1.24 -3.89 5.79
N LEU A 118 2.03 -4.67 5.05
CA LEU A 118 3.43 -4.34 4.75
C LEU A 118 3.52 -3.02 3.96
N LEU A 119 2.77 -2.89 2.86
CA LEU A 119 2.80 -1.70 2.00
C LEU A 119 2.41 -0.43 2.76
N LEU A 120 1.41 -0.52 3.62
CA LEU A 120 0.96 0.59 4.46
C LEU A 120 1.99 0.94 5.54
N ARG A 121 2.54 -0.06 6.23
CA ARG A 121 3.54 0.13 7.30
C ARG A 121 4.83 0.77 6.80
N PHE A 122 5.19 0.52 5.55
CA PHE A 122 6.34 1.12 4.89
C PHE A 122 5.99 2.35 4.04
N GLU A 123 4.78 2.91 4.21
CA GLU A 123 4.34 4.16 3.58
C GLU A 123 4.35 4.13 2.02
N TYR A 124 4.31 2.94 1.42
CA TYR A 124 4.13 2.79 -0.03
C TYR A 124 2.69 3.10 -0.46
N LEU A 125 1.74 2.97 0.47
CA LEU A 125 0.34 3.31 0.31
C LEU A 125 -0.09 4.21 1.48
N ASP A 126 -1.01 5.11 1.21
CA ASP A 126 -1.63 5.95 2.24
C ASP A 126 -2.75 5.20 2.97
N PHE A 127 -2.67 5.14 4.31
CA PHE A 127 -3.63 4.40 5.13
C PHE A 127 -5.03 5.02 5.07
N GLU A 128 -5.15 6.35 5.09
CA GLU A 128 -6.46 7.02 5.07
C GLU A 128 -7.23 6.66 3.80
N THR A 129 -6.54 6.70 2.65
CA THR A 129 -7.10 6.32 1.36
C THR A 129 -7.55 4.87 1.36
N ILE A 130 -6.69 3.93 1.78
CA ILE A 130 -7.01 2.49 1.79
C ILE A 130 -8.17 2.18 2.74
N PHE A 131 -8.19 2.78 3.92
CA PHE A 131 -9.21 2.57 4.93
C PHE A 131 -10.64 2.87 4.42
N GLU A 132 -10.79 3.85 3.52
CA GLU A 132 -12.08 4.19 2.92
C GLU A 132 -12.54 3.22 1.83
N ILE A 133 -11.61 2.54 1.14
CA ILE A 133 -11.92 1.74 -0.06
C ILE A 133 -11.84 0.23 0.18
N VAL A 134 -10.95 -0.22 1.06
CA VAL A 134 -10.74 -1.63 1.41
C VAL A 134 -11.24 -1.85 2.85
N PRO A 135 -12.34 -2.58 3.07
CA PRO A 135 -12.76 -2.98 4.40
C PRO A 135 -11.82 -4.05 4.94
N PHE A 136 -11.54 -4.02 6.24
CA PHE A 136 -10.84 -5.11 6.90
C PHE A 136 -11.73 -6.36 7.01
N PRO A 137 -11.20 -7.57 6.84
CA PRO A 137 -11.97 -8.81 6.79
C PRO A 137 -12.21 -9.35 8.21
N ASP A 138 -13.02 -8.62 8.99
CA ASP A 138 -13.19 -8.87 10.43
C ASP A 138 -13.66 -10.30 10.75
N LYS A 139 -14.60 -10.82 9.97
CA LYS A 139 -15.13 -12.18 10.17
C LYS A 139 -14.05 -13.22 9.93
N PHE A 140 -13.36 -13.15 8.79
CA PHE A 140 -12.24 -14.05 8.50
C PHE A 140 -11.15 -13.96 9.57
N TRP A 141 -10.79 -12.75 10.00
CA TRP A 141 -9.80 -12.56 11.05
C TRP A 141 -10.26 -13.17 12.39
N SER A 142 -11.53 -13.02 12.77
CA SER A 142 -12.06 -13.66 13.97
C SER A 142 -12.05 -15.19 13.85
N ASP A 143 -12.65 -15.72 12.79
CA ASP A 143 -12.91 -17.15 12.63
C ASP A 143 -11.63 -17.97 12.48
N THR A 144 -10.59 -17.39 11.87
CA THR A 144 -9.33 -18.11 11.62
C THR A 144 -8.30 -17.98 12.75
N THR A 145 -8.70 -17.47 13.92
CA THR A 145 -7.80 -17.25 15.07
C THR A 145 -7.05 -18.51 15.50
N LYS A 146 -7.74 -19.66 15.56
CA LYS A 146 -7.11 -20.93 15.94
C LYS A 146 -6.15 -21.41 14.86
N ILE A 147 -6.58 -21.41 13.59
CA ILE A 147 -5.73 -21.77 12.45
C ILE A 147 -4.44 -20.94 12.47
N ARG A 148 -4.55 -19.61 12.60
CA ARG A 148 -3.37 -18.71 12.63
C ARG A 148 -2.43 -19.04 13.78
N ARG A 149 -2.96 -19.25 14.99
CA ARG A 149 -2.17 -19.60 16.17
C ARG A 149 -1.45 -20.94 15.96
N ASP A 150 -2.20 -21.96 15.56
CA ASP A 150 -1.69 -23.32 15.47
C ASP A 150 -0.64 -23.44 14.35
N ILE A 151 -0.81 -22.71 13.24
CA ILE A 151 0.22 -22.57 12.20
C ILE A 151 1.47 -21.86 12.77
N LYS A 152 1.30 -20.70 13.40
CA LYS A 152 2.40 -19.91 13.96
C LYS A 152 3.24 -20.71 14.93
N GLU A 153 2.63 -21.50 15.82
CA GLU A 153 3.30 -22.24 16.88
C GLU A 153 4.03 -23.50 16.39
N ASN A 154 3.63 -24.04 15.24
CA ASN A 154 4.10 -25.34 14.74
C ASN A 154 4.66 -25.27 13.30
N TRP A 155 5.11 -24.08 12.87
CA TRP A 155 5.47 -23.79 11.48
C TRP A 155 6.44 -24.81 10.88
N ALA A 156 7.62 -24.99 11.47
CA ALA A 156 8.63 -25.93 10.96
C ALA A 156 8.45 -27.36 11.50
N GLY A 157 7.47 -27.58 12.38
CA GLY A 157 7.25 -28.80 13.14
C GLY A 157 6.69 -28.47 14.51
N ILE A 158 6.33 -29.49 15.30
CA ILE A 158 5.72 -29.31 16.61
C ILE A 158 6.59 -28.44 17.52
N ARG A 159 6.00 -27.34 18.03
CA ARG A 159 6.66 -26.33 18.87
C ARG A 159 7.88 -25.66 18.23
N GLN A 160 7.93 -25.63 16.90
CA GLN A 160 8.93 -24.87 16.14
C GLN A 160 8.24 -23.70 15.45
N PRO A 161 8.08 -22.57 16.16
CA PRO A 161 7.25 -21.48 15.68
C PRO A 161 7.91 -20.69 14.55
N LEU A 162 7.09 -19.94 13.79
CA LEU A 162 7.54 -18.85 12.91
C LEU A 162 7.27 -17.50 13.57
N PRO A 163 8.31 -16.85 14.13
CA PRO A 163 8.19 -15.48 14.59
C PRO A 163 7.78 -14.57 13.44
N GLY A 164 6.78 -13.73 13.67
CA GLY A 164 6.30 -12.79 12.66
C GLY A 164 5.29 -13.36 11.65
N PHE A 165 4.82 -14.61 11.81
CA PHE A 165 3.74 -15.13 10.97
C PHE A 165 2.51 -14.20 11.03
N LEU A 166 2.18 -13.61 9.88
CA LEU A 166 1.08 -12.65 9.69
C LEU A 166 1.16 -11.41 10.60
N ALA A 167 2.37 -10.95 10.91
CA ALA A 167 2.58 -9.80 11.78
C ALA A 167 2.09 -8.49 11.17
N ASN A 168 2.19 -8.30 9.86
CA ASN A 168 1.70 -7.09 9.22
C ASN A 168 0.18 -7.10 9.07
N PHE A 169 -0.44 -8.27 8.88
CA PHE A 169 -1.89 -8.42 8.95
C PHE A 169 -2.41 -8.15 10.38
N GLN A 170 -1.69 -8.61 11.41
CA GLN A 170 -2.03 -8.28 12.80
C GLN A 170 -1.89 -6.78 13.09
N TRP A 171 -0.84 -6.13 12.60
CA TRP A 171 -0.68 -4.69 12.69
C TRP A 171 -1.83 -3.97 11.99
N LEU A 172 -2.15 -4.36 10.75
CA LEU A 172 -3.25 -3.79 9.97
C LEU A 172 -4.59 -3.88 10.71
N CYS A 173 -4.88 -5.02 11.34
CA CYS A 173 -6.07 -5.18 12.19
C CYS A 173 -6.13 -4.12 13.29
N SER A 174 -4.98 -3.81 13.91
CA SER A 174 -4.88 -2.83 14.99
C SER A 174 -5.13 -1.42 14.45
N GLU A 175 -4.52 -1.05 13.32
CA GLU A 175 -4.75 0.25 12.67
C GLU A 175 -6.22 0.44 12.27
N TYR A 176 -6.87 -0.57 11.66
CA TYR A 176 -8.29 -0.50 11.32
C TYR A 176 -9.17 -0.33 12.56
N LYS A 177 -8.85 -1.02 13.66
CA LYS A 177 -9.57 -0.85 14.93
C LYS A 177 -9.40 0.57 15.48
N GLU A 178 -8.19 1.11 15.49
CA GLU A 178 -7.93 2.48 15.96
C GLU A 178 -8.57 3.55 15.06
N ALA A 179 -8.52 3.37 13.74
CA ALA A 179 -9.17 4.24 12.78
C ALA A 179 -10.70 4.22 12.94
N ARG A 180 -11.30 3.04 13.12
CA ARG A 180 -12.74 2.89 13.43
C ARG A 180 -13.10 3.46 14.79
N LYS A 181 -12.23 3.39 15.80
CA LYS A 181 -12.45 4.08 17.09
C LYS A 181 -12.34 5.58 16.93
N THR A 182 -11.45 6.10 16.08
CA THR A 182 -11.27 7.54 15.88
C THR A 182 -12.43 8.11 15.07
N LYS A 183 -12.76 7.49 13.93
CA LYS A 183 -13.94 7.82 13.11
C LYS A 183 -15.25 7.49 13.83
N GLY A 184 -15.24 6.43 14.63
CA GLY A 184 -16.31 6.05 15.54
C GLY A 184 -16.47 7.04 16.67
N ASN A 185 -15.42 7.57 17.30
CA ASN A 185 -15.53 8.64 18.31
C ASN A 185 -15.99 9.96 17.68
N LEU A 186 -15.74 10.17 16.37
CA LEU A 186 -16.35 11.23 15.58
C LEU A 186 -17.84 10.95 15.23
N MET A 187 -18.33 9.71 15.35
CA MET A 187 -19.68 9.26 14.95
C MET A 187 -20.55 8.69 16.10
N ALA A 188 -19.96 8.37 17.25
CA ALA A 188 -20.46 7.52 18.32
C ALA A 188 -19.63 7.86 19.60
N SER A 189 -20.14 8.53 20.61
CA SER A 189 -21.52 8.47 21.09
C SER A 189 -22.11 7.04 21.15
N SER A 190 -21.31 5.96 21.04
CA SER A 190 -21.69 4.56 21.33
C SER A 190 -20.62 3.52 20.94
N THR A 191 -19.77 3.20 21.92
CA THR A 191 -19.18 1.89 22.30
C THR A 191 -19.21 0.68 21.34
N LEU A 192 -18.04 0.06 21.13
CA LEU A 192 -17.68 -1.28 21.66
C LEU A 192 -16.18 -1.63 21.45
N LYS A 193 -15.61 -2.43 22.37
CA LYS A 193 -14.19 -2.82 22.48
C LYS A 193 -13.91 -4.19 21.86
N CYS A 194 -12.69 -4.41 21.37
CA CYS A 194 -12.16 -5.73 20.98
C CYS A 194 -11.10 -6.20 21.97
N GLU A 195 -11.24 -7.43 22.47
CA GLU A 195 -10.18 -8.23 23.10
C GLU A 195 -9.35 -8.97 22.04
#